data_AF-A0A9W7YCQ3-F1
#
_entry.id   AF-A0A9W7YCQ3-F1
#
_cell.length_a   1.000
_cell.length_b   1.000
_cell.length_c   1.000
_cell.angle_alpha   90.00
_cell.angle_beta   90.00
_cell.angle_gamma   90.00
#
_symmetry.space_group_name_H-M   'P 1'
#
loop_
_entity.id
_entity.type
_entity.pdbx_description
1 polymer ?
#
loop_
_entity_poly.entity_id
_entity_poly.type
_entity_poly.pdbx_seq_one_letter_code
_entity_poly.pdbx_strand_id
1 'polypeptide(L)'
;MFGALGLRAASSGCALRRSFTASAAQGYQARLSQFYHNTLRDDLMVLQYVPPAVRARQLELHETQKVEGVSESAPNPLRRHKTKIPRAREPRSTPHNVPFVTKVTVHIRCREALNNKNHLLSALMALQIVTGRRAQLIRAKSDAATWKLRKGMPIAAKVDLEGDDMFEFLDKLVEVVLPRMKEYGGLRMSAGDGNGNFTMGFDDSVIGLFPEMEMVYDMFPLITGFTVNIATTAVRNPPGRLLLSGLGLPFLHARKPESETHML
;
A
#
# COMPACT_ATOMS: atom_id res chain seq x y z
N MET A 1 28.28 15.09 -46.33
CA MET A 1 27.39 16.16 -45.82
C MET A 1 26.00 15.53 -45.68
N PHE A 2 25.68 14.86 -44.57
CA PHE A 2 25.05 15.41 -43.35
C PHE A 2 23.84 16.33 -43.59
N GLY A 3 22.67 15.88 -43.14
CA GLY A 3 21.44 16.67 -42.96
C GLY A 3 20.31 16.25 -43.93
N ALA A 4 19.08 15.96 -43.52
CA ALA A 4 18.44 16.10 -42.23
C ALA A 4 17.27 15.12 -42.05
N LEU A 5 16.96 14.88 -40.79
CA LEU A 5 15.95 14.02 -40.21
C LEU A 5 14.54 14.23 -40.81
N GLY A 6 13.95 13.16 -41.34
CA GLY A 6 12.50 13.02 -41.45
C GLY A 6 11.93 12.64 -40.08
N LEU A 7 11.20 13.59 -39.45
CA LEU A 7 10.57 13.40 -38.15
C LEU A 7 9.52 12.28 -38.17
N ARG A 8 9.66 11.35 -37.24
CA ARG A 8 8.66 10.38 -36.81
C ARG A 8 7.44 11.09 -36.23
N ALA A 9 6.28 10.97 -36.88
CA ALA A 9 4.99 11.15 -36.23
C ALA A 9 4.52 9.79 -35.69
N ALA A 10 5.08 9.40 -34.53
CA ALA A 10 4.63 8.22 -33.82
C ALA A 10 3.35 8.54 -33.05
N SER A 11 2.32 7.78 -33.38
CA SER A 11 1.05 7.64 -32.68
C SER A 11 1.22 7.56 -31.15
N SER A 12 0.64 8.53 -30.45
CA SER A 12 0.18 8.34 -29.07
C SER A 12 -1.03 9.22 -28.82
N GLY A 13 -2.13 8.88 -29.52
CA GLY A 13 -3.45 9.22 -29.03
C GLY A 13 -3.57 8.68 -27.61
N CYS A 14 -3.48 9.60 -26.65
CA CYS A 14 -3.71 9.33 -25.25
C CYS A 14 -5.16 8.88 -25.14
N ALA A 15 -5.37 7.56 -25.24
CA ALA A 15 -6.63 6.94 -24.91
C ALA A 15 -6.82 7.16 -23.41
N LEU A 16 -7.47 8.28 -23.07
CA LEU A 16 -8.19 8.41 -21.82
C LEU A 16 -9.12 7.22 -21.76
N ARG A 17 -8.67 6.17 -21.08
CA ARG A 17 -9.53 5.16 -20.49
C ARG A 17 -10.42 5.95 -19.54
N ARG A 18 -11.57 6.39 -20.05
CA ARG A 18 -12.73 6.72 -19.24
C ARG A 18 -13.03 5.45 -18.47
N SER A 19 -12.47 5.33 -17.27
CA SER A 19 -13.05 4.47 -16.26
C SER A 19 -14.48 4.96 -16.14
N PHE A 20 -15.42 4.15 -16.60
CA PHE A 20 -16.80 4.26 -16.20
C PHE A 20 -16.81 4.22 -14.67
N THR A 21 -16.75 5.38 -14.04
CA THR A 21 -17.35 5.60 -12.73
C THR A 21 -18.85 5.64 -13.00
N ALA A 22 -19.41 4.46 -13.30
CA ALA A 22 -20.84 4.28 -13.20
C ALA A 22 -21.12 4.39 -11.70
N SER A 23 -21.73 5.51 -11.34
CA SER A 23 -22.54 5.69 -10.15
C SER A 23 -23.55 4.53 -10.06
N ALA A 24 -23.13 3.41 -9.48
CA ALA A 24 -23.99 2.40 -8.88
C ALA A 24 -24.12 2.68 -7.37
N ALA A 25 -24.06 3.96 -7.01
CA ALA A 25 -23.87 4.45 -5.66
C ALA A 25 -25.22 4.65 -4.95
N GLN A 26 -25.95 3.57 -4.67
CA GLN A 26 -26.92 3.49 -3.58
C GLN A 26 -27.43 2.06 -3.47
N GLY A 27 -26.82 1.26 -2.60
CA GLY A 27 -27.35 -0.07 -2.28
C GLY A 27 -26.60 -0.79 -1.18
N TYR A 28 -25.30 -0.57 -1.05
CA TYR A 28 -24.49 -1.25 -0.05
C TYR A 28 -23.34 -0.36 0.40
N GLN A 29 -23.30 -0.05 1.70
CA GLN A 29 -22.16 0.62 2.34
C GLN A 29 -21.45 -0.42 3.19
N ALA A 30 -20.14 -0.54 3.01
CA ALA A 30 -19.36 -1.47 3.83
C ALA A 30 -19.40 -1.04 5.31
N ARG A 31 -19.57 -2.00 6.23
CA ARG A 31 -19.60 -1.74 7.68
C ARG A 31 -18.36 -0.97 8.16
N LEU A 32 -17.17 -1.38 7.70
CA LEU A 32 -15.91 -0.72 8.05
C LEU A 32 -15.85 0.73 7.56
N SER A 33 -16.46 1.03 6.41
CA SER A 33 -16.59 2.39 5.86
C SER A 33 -17.47 3.27 6.76
N GLN A 34 -18.62 2.75 7.19
CA GLN A 34 -19.51 3.44 8.13
C GLN A 34 -18.83 3.68 9.48
N PHE A 35 -18.14 2.67 10.02
CA PHE A 35 -17.36 2.81 11.24
C PHE A 35 -16.31 3.91 11.13
N TYR A 36 -15.58 3.97 10.01
CA TYR A 36 -14.61 5.03 9.78
C TYR A 36 -15.27 6.42 9.83
N HIS A 37 -16.38 6.62 9.11
CA HIS A 37 -17.02 7.92 9.00
C HIS A 37 -17.73 8.38 10.28
N ASN A 38 -18.25 7.45 11.07
CA ASN A 38 -19.06 7.77 12.25
C ASN A 38 -18.25 7.92 13.53
N THR A 39 -17.11 7.24 13.67
CA THR A 39 -16.32 7.24 14.91
C THR A 39 -14.85 7.56 14.66
N LEU A 40 -14.13 6.71 13.92
CA LEU A 40 -12.67 6.82 13.82
C LEU A 40 -12.20 8.15 13.24
N ARG A 41 -12.94 8.72 12.28
CA ARG A 41 -12.57 9.99 11.66
C ARG A 41 -12.44 11.11 12.71
N ASP A 42 -13.40 11.20 13.62
CA ASP A 42 -13.43 12.25 14.63
C ASP A 42 -12.35 12.01 15.69
N ASP A 43 -12.16 10.75 16.11
CA ASP A 43 -11.07 10.37 17.02
C ASP A 43 -9.69 10.68 16.42
N LEU A 44 -9.47 10.34 15.15
CA LEU A 44 -8.22 10.63 14.44
C LEU A 44 -7.98 12.13 14.32
N MET A 45 -9.04 12.92 14.08
CA MET A 45 -8.95 14.37 14.05
C MET A 45 -8.48 14.93 15.40
N VAL A 46 -9.06 14.47 16.51
CA VAL A 46 -8.72 14.90 17.87
C VAL A 46 -7.30 14.48 18.23
N LEU A 47 -6.92 13.22 17.98
CA LEU A 47 -5.59 12.69 18.28
C LEU A 47 -4.46 13.41 17.53
N GLN A 48 -4.73 13.88 16.32
CA GLN A 48 -3.75 14.57 15.47
C GLN A 48 -3.84 16.10 15.56
N TYR A 49 -4.75 16.65 16.38
CA TYR A 49 -4.92 18.08 16.49
C TYR A 49 -3.72 18.72 17.20
N VAL A 50 -3.12 19.70 16.53
CA VAL A 50 -2.07 20.55 17.09
C VAL A 50 -2.59 21.99 17.14
N PRO A 51 -2.65 22.63 18.32
CA PRO A 51 -3.06 24.02 18.44
C PRO A 51 -2.20 24.95 17.56
N PRO A 52 -2.80 25.96 16.89
CA PRO A 52 -2.07 26.84 15.97
C PRO A 52 -0.81 27.49 16.57
N ALA A 53 -0.87 27.92 17.84
CA ALA A 53 0.24 28.55 18.53
C ALA A 53 1.48 27.63 18.68
N VAL A 54 1.26 26.35 18.99
CA VAL A 54 2.34 25.36 19.14
C VAL A 54 3.01 25.07 17.79
N ARG A 55 2.21 24.99 16.72
CA ARG A 55 2.70 24.72 15.37
C ARG A 55 3.47 25.90 14.78
N ALA A 56 3.04 27.14 15.04
CA ALA A 56 3.77 28.34 14.64
C ALA A 56 5.18 28.36 15.25
N ARG A 57 5.30 28.04 16.55
CA ARG A 57 6.60 27.90 17.21
C ARG A 57 7.46 26.79 16.61
N GLN A 58 6.90 25.62 16.30
CA GLN A 58 7.63 24.53 15.64
C GLN A 58 8.11 24.92 14.23
N LEU A 59 7.35 25.75 13.53
CA LEU A 59 7.69 26.29 12.22
C LEU A 59 8.88 27.22 12.29
N GLU A 60 8.81 28.20 13.20
CA GLU A 60 9.87 29.17 13.45
C GLU A 60 11.18 28.46 13.82
N LEU A 61 11.14 27.47 14.74
CA LEU A 61 12.32 26.68 15.13
C LEU A 61 12.95 25.91 13.97
N HIS A 62 12.14 25.38 13.06
CA HIS A 62 12.65 24.66 11.89
C HIS A 62 13.20 25.62 10.82
N GLU A 63 12.69 26.86 10.75
CA GLU A 63 13.22 27.91 9.89
C GLU A 63 14.55 28.46 10.41
N THR A 64 14.67 28.74 11.70
CA THR A 64 15.94 29.19 12.32
C THR A 64 17.04 28.15 12.14
N GLN A 65 16.75 26.87 12.36
CA GLN A 65 17.69 25.76 12.12
C GLN A 65 18.17 25.67 10.66
N LYS A 66 17.36 26.10 9.68
CA LYS A 66 17.78 26.15 8.27
C LYS A 66 18.67 27.34 7.98
N VAL A 67 18.43 28.48 8.60
CA VAL A 67 19.18 29.72 8.38
C VAL A 67 20.59 29.61 8.97
N GLU A 68 20.74 28.97 10.14
CA GLU A 68 22.04 28.81 10.81
C GLU A 68 23.02 27.88 10.06
N GLY A 69 22.54 27.07 9.11
CA GLY A 69 23.34 26.05 8.41
C GLY A 69 23.66 26.33 6.94
N VAL A 70 23.26 27.47 6.38
CA VAL A 70 23.40 27.74 4.93
C VAL A 70 24.08 29.10 4.70
N SER A 71 25.34 29.08 4.29
CA SER A 71 25.96 30.23 3.63
C SER A 71 25.34 30.40 2.23
N GLU A 72 24.90 31.62 1.90
CA GLU A 72 24.18 31.95 0.65
C GLU A 72 24.94 31.57 -0.64
N SER A 73 26.25 31.29 -0.55
CA SER A 73 27.14 31.06 -1.68
C SER A 73 27.59 29.61 -1.85
N ALA A 74 26.92 28.61 -1.25
CA ALA A 74 27.23 27.20 -1.51
C ALA A 74 26.54 26.70 -2.80
N PRO A 75 27.28 26.18 -3.80
CA PRO A 75 26.67 25.58 -4.97
C PRO A 75 25.77 24.41 -4.55
N ASN A 76 24.54 24.37 -5.06
CA ASN A 76 23.52 23.40 -4.67
C ASN A 76 24.08 21.96 -4.67
N PRO A 77 24.30 21.32 -3.49
CA PRO A 77 25.01 20.04 -3.38
C PRO A 77 24.23 18.86 -4.00
N LEU A 78 23.00 19.12 -4.45
CA LEU A 78 22.06 18.16 -5.03
C LEU A 78 22.47 17.61 -6.40
N ARG A 79 23.59 18.06 -6.99
CA ARG A 79 23.99 17.69 -8.36
C ARG A 79 24.79 16.39 -8.50
N ARG A 80 25.27 15.76 -7.40
CA ARG A 80 26.14 14.55 -7.49
C ARG A 80 25.64 13.28 -6.80
N HIS A 81 24.79 13.35 -5.78
CA HIS A 81 24.24 12.16 -5.12
C HIS A 81 22.75 12.09 -5.40
N LYS A 82 22.24 10.89 -5.75
CA LYS A 82 20.80 10.59 -5.97
C LYS A 82 19.97 11.40 -4.98
N THR A 83 19.41 12.51 -5.46
CA THR A 83 18.78 13.52 -4.62
C THR A 83 17.70 12.83 -3.81
N LYS A 84 17.85 12.77 -2.49
CA LYS A 84 16.78 12.30 -1.62
C LYS A 84 15.63 13.28 -1.83
N ILE A 85 14.62 12.85 -2.58
CA ILE A 85 13.47 13.69 -2.93
C ILE A 85 12.92 14.25 -1.61
N PRO A 86 12.77 15.59 -1.48
CA PRO A 86 12.28 16.18 -0.25
C PRO A 86 10.90 15.60 0.04
N ARG A 87 10.72 15.08 1.26
CA ARG A 87 9.44 14.50 1.68
C ARG A 87 8.43 15.61 1.86
N ALA A 88 7.20 15.36 1.42
CA ALA A 88 6.10 16.28 1.65
C ALA A 88 5.93 16.56 3.15
N ARG A 89 5.53 17.80 3.43
CA ARG A 89 5.24 18.25 4.78
C ARG A 89 3.87 17.72 5.20
N GLU A 90 3.76 17.32 6.45
CA GLU A 90 2.49 16.84 7.00
C GLU A 90 1.46 17.98 7.01
N PRO A 91 0.32 17.82 6.33
CA PRO A 91 -0.73 18.84 6.30
C PRO A 91 -1.37 19.02 7.68
N ARG A 92 -2.15 20.09 7.86
CA ARG A 92 -2.83 20.35 9.13
C ARG A 92 -4.00 19.37 9.30
N SER A 93 -4.12 18.77 10.48
CA SER A 93 -5.35 18.05 10.85
C SER A 93 -6.50 19.06 10.85
N THR A 94 -7.38 18.92 9.87
CA THR A 94 -8.61 19.72 9.69
C THR A 94 -9.72 18.75 9.33
N PRO A 95 -11.01 19.12 9.50
CA PRO A 95 -12.12 18.23 9.15
C PRO A 95 -12.05 17.67 7.72
N HIS A 96 -11.45 18.41 6.79
CA HIS A 96 -11.28 18.02 5.39
C HIS A 96 -10.02 17.18 5.12
N ASN A 97 -9.08 17.14 6.07
CA ASN A 97 -7.80 16.48 5.92
C ASN A 97 -7.54 15.55 7.10
N VAL A 98 -8.36 14.50 7.16
CA VAL A 98 -8.19 13.36 8.08
C VAL A 98 -7.63 12.18 7.27
N PRO A 99 -6.67 11.40 7.81
CA PRO A 99 -6.17 10.21 7.15
C PRO A 99 -7.29 9.22 6.81
N PHE A 100 -7.27 8.73 5.58
CA PHE A 100 -8.24 7.78 5.03
C PHE A 100 -7.52 6.75 4.16
N VAL A 101 -8.09 5.57 4.00
CA VAL A 101 -7.56 4.53 3.10
C VAL A 101 -8.05 4.84 1.68
N THR A 102 -7.13 5.09 0.75
CA THR A 102 -7.50 5.47 -0.62
C THR A 102 -7.71 4.27 -1.52
N LYS A 103 -6.84 3.27 -1.37
CA LYS A 103 -6.77 2.12 -2.26
C LYS A 103 -6.09 0.95 -1.57
N VAL A 104 -6.60 -0.25 -1.79
CA VAL A 104 -5.89 -1.49 -1.45
C VAL A 104 -5.51 -2.20 -2.74
N THR A 105 -4.23 -2.50 -2.90
CA THR A 105 -3.74 -3.27 -4.03
C THR A 105 -3.29 -4.64 -3.55
N VAL A 106 -3.97 -5.68 -4.02
CA VAL A 106 -3.60 -7.07 -3.75
C VAL A 106 -2.84 -7.58 -4.97
N HIS A 107 -1.63 -8.10 -4.76
CA HIS A 107 -0.83 -8.64 -5.84
C HIS A 107 -0.22 -9.98 -5.48
N ILE A 108 -0.22 -10.87 -6.48
CA ILE A 108 0.40 -12.20 -6.41
C ILE A 108 1.53 -12.25 -7.42
N ARG A 109 2.67 -12.79 -6.99
CA ARG A 109 3.80 -13.07 -7.86
C ARG A 109 4.06 -14.58 -7.87
N CYS A 110 3.74 -15.23 -8.98
CA CYS A 110 3.96 -16.67 -9.16
C CYS A 110 5.29 -16.87 -9.88
N ARG A 111 6.27 -17.49 -9.23
CA ARG A 111 7.55 -17.81 -9.89
C ARG A 111 7.40 -19.03 -10.81
N GLU A 112 6.51 -19.93 -10.44
CA GLU A 112 6.19 -21.19 -11.11
C GLU A 112 5.49 -20.97 -12.46
N ALA A 113 4.90 -19.77 -12.65
CA ALA A 113 4.28 -19.36 -13.90
C ALA A 113 5.23 -19.34 -15.11
N LEU A 114 6.55 -19.25 -14.85
CA LEU A 114 7.58 -19.32 -15.89
C LEU A 114 7.66 -20.70 -16.55
N ASN A 115 7.42 -21.75 -15.76
CA ASN A 115 7.43 -23.13 -16.23
C ASN A 115 6.05 -23.51 -16.78
N ASN A 116 4.99 -23.23 -16.01
CA ASN A 116 3.63 -23.62 -16.34
C ASN A 116 2.69 -22.41 -16.29
N LYS A 117 2.12 -22.05 -17.44
CA LYS A 117 1.17 -20.93 -17.55
C LYS A 117 -0.13 -21.17 -16.78
N ASN A 118 -0.48 -22.43 -16.49
CA ASN A 118 -1.72 -22.79 -15.81
C ASN A 118 -1.74 -22.30 -14.34
N HIS A 119 -0.59 -22.30 -13.65
CA HIS A 119 -0.52 -21.78 -12.28
C HIS A 119 -0.85 -20.28 -12.20
N LEU A 120 -0.58 -19.53 -13.27
CA LEU A 120 -0.95 -18.12 -13.33
C LEU A 120 -2.45 -17.92 -13.47
N LEU A 121 -3.14 -18.82 -14.17
CA LEU A 121 -4.61 -18.80 -14.27
C LEU A 121 -5.24 -19.11 -12.91
N SER A 122 -4.68 -20.09 -12.18
CA SER A 122 -5.10 -20.41 -10.80
C SER A 122 -4.99 -19.20 -9.87
N ALA A 123 -3.85 -18.51 -9.86
CA ALA A 123 -3.67 -17.30 -9.04
C ALA A 123 -4.62 -16.17 -9.43
N LEU A 124 -4.92 -16.02 -10.73
CA LEU A 124 -5.84 -15.01 -11.24
C LEU A 124 -7.28 -15.29 -10.79
N MET A 125 -7.71 -16.56 -10.83
CA MET A 125 -9.02 -16.99 -10.34
C MET A 125 -9.13 -16.85 -8.82
N ALA A 126 -8.10 -17.24 -8.07
CA ALA A 126 -8.08 -17.09 -6.61
C ALA A 126 -8.27 -15.62 -6.19
N LEU A 127 -7.56 -14.68 -6.83
CA LEU A 127 -7.76 -13.25 -6.57
C LEU A 127 -9.18 -12.78 -6.89
N GLN A 128 -9.77 -13.28 -7.98
CA GLN A 128 -11.14 -12.91 -8.36
C GLN A 128 -12.17 -13.43 -7.35
N ILE A 129 -11.97 -14.63 -6.82
CA ILE A 129 -12.86 -15.22 -5.80
C ILE A 129 -12.75 -14.43 -4.49
N VAL A 130 -11.53 -14.15 -4.01
CA VAL A 130 -11.33 -13.42 -2.75
C VAL A 130 -11.85 -11.98 -2.82
N THR A 131 -11.58 -11.28 -3.93
CA THR A 131 -11.84 -9.84 -4.02
C THR A 131 -13.15 -9.48 -4.72
N GLY A 132 -13.80 -10.43 -5.41
CA GLY A 132 -14.97 -10.15 -6.25
C GLY A 132 -14.69 -9.24 -7.47
N ARG A 133 -13.42 -8.85 -7.69
CA ARG A 133 -13.01 -7.91 -8.76
C ARG A 133 -12.11 -8.59 -9.78
N ARG A 134 -12.25 -8.13 -11.03
CA ARG A 134 -11.50 -8.69 -12.16
C ARG A 134 -10.00 -8.38 -12.01
N ALA A 135 -9.23 -9.42 -11.74
CA ALA A 135 -7.77 -9.36 -11.71
C ALA A 135 -7.15 -8.99 -13.06
N GLN A 136 -6.09 -8.19 -13.00
CA GLN A 136 -5.28 -7.73 -14.12
C GLN A 136 -3.99 -8.55 -14.22
N LEU A 137 -3.67 -8.98 -15.44
CA LEU A 137 -2.44 -9.71 -15.74
C LEU A 137 -1.25 -8.76 -15.82
N ILE A 138 -0.20 -9.01 -15.03
CA ILE A 138 1.06 -8.27 -15.05
C ILE A 138 2.09 -9.02 -15.88
N ARG A 139 2.68 -8.29 -16.82
CA ARG A 139 3.81 -8.74 -17.64
C ARG A 139 5.14 -8.24 -17.09
N ALA A 140 6.19 -8.99 -17.36
CA ALA A 140 7.57 -8.65 -17.02
C ALA A 140 7.99 -7.32 -17.65
N LYS A 141 8.51 -6.39 -16.84
CA LYS A 141 9.10 -5.12 -17.31
C LYS A 141 10.59 -5.25 -17.66
N SER A 142 11.29 -6.15 -16.98
CA SER A 142 12.73 -6.36 -17.11
C SER A 142 13.07 -7.79 -17.55
N ASP A 143 14.20 -7.92 -18.23
CA ASP A 143 14.81 -9.21 -18.56
C ASP A 143 15.84 -9.56 -17.48
N ALA A 144 15.87 -10.80 -17.03
CA ALA A 144 16.90 -11.29 -16.12
C ALA A 144 17.18 -12.77 -16.40
N ALA A 145 18.38 -13.05 -16.91
CA ALA A 145 18.79 -14.41 -17.28
C ALA A 145 18.80 -15.37 -16.08
N THR A 146 19.24 -14.90 -14.90
CA THR A 146 19.28 -15.69 -13.64
C THR A 146 17.90 -16.23 -13.26
N TRP A 147 16.83 -15.49 -13.57
CA TRP A 147 15.46 -15.91 -13.28
C TRP A 147 14.75 -16.53 -14.48
N LYS A 148 15.48 -16.83 -15.57
CA LYS A 148 14.92 -17.29 -16.86
C LYS A 148 13.80 -16.38 -17.37
N LEU A 149 13.88 -15.09 -17.05
CA LEU A 149 12.79 -14.15 -17.27
C LEU A 149 13.03 -13.30 -18.51
N ARG A 150 12.03 -13.26 -19.41
CA ARG A 150 12.00 -12.36 -20.57
C ARG A 150 10.89 -11.32 -20.46
N LYS A 151 11.13 -10.13 -21.02
CA LYS A 151 10.20 -9.01 -21.14
C LYS A 151 8.93 -9.43 -21.84
N GLY A 152 7.81 -8.94 -21.34
CA GLY A 152 6.49 -9.24 -21.87
C GLY A 152 5.91 -10.59 -21.44
N MET A 153 6.67 -11.47 -20.78
CA MET A 153 6.11 -12.70 -20.21
C MET A 153 5.14 -12.39 -19.06
N PRO A 154 3.97 -13.06 -18.99
CA PRO A 154 3.07 -12.89 -17.87
C PRO A 154 3.58 -13.66 -16.64
N ILE A 155 3.61 -13.01 -15.47
CA ILE A 155 4.21 -13.58 -14.24
C ILE A 155 3.28 -13.43 -13.04
N ALA A 156 2.56 -12.32 -12.98
CA ALA A 156 1.87 -11.88 -11.79
C ALA A 156 0.44 -11.47 -12.12
N ALA A 157 -0.41 -11.46 -11.10
CA ALA A 157 -1.76 -10.94 -11.16
C ALA A 157 -1.91 -9.87 -10.08
N LYS A 158 -2.68 -8.81 -10.36
CA LYS A 158 -3.04 -7.82 -9.36
C LYS A 158 -4.50 -7.44 -9.44
N VAL A 159 -5.05 -7.02 -8.31
CA VAL A 159 -6.35 -6.38 -8.20
C VAL A 159 -6.14 -5.07 -7.47
N ASP A 160 -6.77 -4.03 -8.00
CA ASP A 160 -6.82 -2.71 -7.41
C ASP A 160 -8.24 -2.53 -6.84
N LEU A 161 -8.37 -2.39 -5.52
CA LEU A 161 -9.65 -2.21 -4.81
C LEU A 161 -9.78 -0.76 -4.31
N GLU A 162 -10.95 -0.18 -4.55
CA GLU A 162 -11.29 1.21 -4.20
C GLU A 162 -12.77 1.23 -3.76
N GLY A 163 -13.17 2.21 -2.94
CA GLY A 163 -14.56 2.31 -2.46
C GLY A 163 -14.93 1.21 -1.46
N ASP A 164 -16.17 0.72 -1.52
CA ASP A 164 -16.71 -0.23 -0.54
C ASP A 164 -16.03 -1.61 -0.58
N ASP A 165 -15.69 -2.16 -1.76
CA ASP A 165 -15.06 -3.50 -1.82
C ASP A 165 -13.67 -3.54 -1.15
N MET A 166 -12.99 -2.39 -1.13
CA MET A 166 -11.72 -2.25 -0.42
C MET A 166 -11.94 -2.43 1.09
N PHE A 167 -13.00 -1.82 1.63
CA PHE A 167 -13.36 -1.92 3.03
C PHE A 167 -13.84 -3.32 3.39
N GLU A 168 -14.61 -3.98 2.52
CA GLU A 168 -14.99 -5.39 2.71
C GLU A 168 -13.77 -6.32 2.74
N PHE A 169 -12.81 -6.12 1.84
CA PHE A 169 -11.60 -6.92 1.82
C PHE A 169 -10.78 -6.74 3.11
N LEU A 170 -10.64 -5.49 3.57
CA LEU A 170 -9.97 -5.20 4.83
C LEU A 170 -10.70 -5.79 6.04
N ASP A 171 -12.03 -5.74 6.05
CA ASP A 171 -12.87 -6.31 7.11
C ASP A 171 -12.67 -7.83 7.20
N LYS A 172 -12.78 -8.54 6.07
CA LYS A 172 -12.49 -9.98 5.99
C LYS A 172 -11.08 -10.32 6.44
N LEU A 173 -10.10 -9.50 6.04
CA LEU A 173 -8.71 -9.70 6.41
C LEU A 173 -8.54 -9.59 7.93
N VAL A 174 -9.05 -8.52 8.54
CA VAL A 174 -8.87 -8.23 9.97
C VAL A 174 -9.71 -9.14 10.86
N GLU A 175 -10.99 -9.34 10.55
CA GLU A 175 -11.91 -10.11 11.41
C GLU A 175 -11.75 -11.62 11.26
N VAL A 176 -11.44 -12.12 10.04
CA VAL A 176 -11.44 -13.57 9.76
C VAL A 176 -10.03 -14.11 9.53
N VAL A 177 -9.26 -13.50 8.64
CA VAL A 177 -8.00 -14.09 8.17
C VAL A 177 -6.89 -13.96 9.21
N LEU A 178 -6.63 -12.75 9.71
CA LEU A 178 -5.53 -12.51 10.65
C LEU A 178 -5.64 -13.33 11.94
N PRO A 179 -6.81 -13.48 12.59
CA PRO A 179 -6.93 -14.28 13.80
C PRO A 179 -6.76 -15.78 13.56
N ARG A 180 -7.06 -16.26 12.34
CA ARG A 180 -6.89 -17.68 11.95
C ARG A 180 -5.45 -18.04 11.59
N MET A 181 -4.60 -17.05 11.30
CA MET A 181 -3.20 -17.29 10.99
C MET A 181 -2.42 -17.74 12.23
N LYS A 182 -1.76 -18.90 12.14
CA LYS A 182 -0.98 -19.48 13.26
C LYS A 182 0.21 -18.61 13.69
N GLU A 183 0.91 -17.99 12.74
CA GLU A 183 2.20 -17.30 12.98
C GLU A 183 2.13 -15.79 12.73
N TYR A 184 0.93 -15.18 12.74
CA TYR A 184 0.83 -13.74 12.51
C TYR A 184 1.01 -12.92 13.79
N GLY A 185 2.22 -12.42 14.01
CA GLY A 185 2.50 -11.51 15.12
C GLY A 185 1.94 -10.09 14.94
N GLY A 186 1.62 -9.68 13.71
CA GLY A 186 1.23 -8.30 13.40
C GLY A 186 2.28 -7.52 12.61
N LEU A 187 1.91 -6.30 12.20
CA LEU A 187 2.79 -5.40 11.46
C LEU A 187 3.86 -4.81 12.37
N ARG A 188 5.11 -4.81 11.93
CA ARG A 188 6.18 -4.13 12.69
C ARG A 188 5.88 -2.64 12.81
N MET A 189 6.18 -2.02 13.95
CA MET A 189 6.13 -0.55 14.06
C MET A 189 7.00 0.16 13.01
N SER A 190 8.13 -0.43 12.60
CA SER A 190 8.99 0.16 11.55
C SER A 190 8.38 0.06 10.14
N ALA A 191 7.31 -0.72 9.95
CA ALA A 191 6.69 -0.89 8.65
C ALA A 191 6.12 0.44 8.11
N GLY A 192 6.28 0.64 6.81
CA GLY A 192 5.73 1.77 6.05
C GLY A 192 6.78 2.51 5.24
N ASP A 193 6.38 3.01 4.06
CA ASP A 193 7.29 3.56 3.06
C ASP A 193 7.82 4.99 3.39
N GLY A 194 7.42 5.54 4.53
CA GLY A 194 7.74 6.91 4.96
C GLY A 194 6.70 7.93 4.51
N ASN A 195 5.83 7.53 3.57
CA ASN A 195 4.77 8.32 2.97
C ASN A 195 3.36 7.79 3.35
N GLY A 196 3.21 7.13 4.50
CA GLY A 196 1.89 6.66 4.96
C GLY A 196 1.31 5.44 4.24
N ASN A 197 2.05 4.83 3.31
CA ASN A 197 1.67 3.57 2.68
C ASN A 197 2.24 2.39 3.46
N PHE A 198 1.46 1.32 3.55
CA PHE A 198 1.84 0.11 4.27
C PHE A 198 1.74 -1.11 3.34
N THR A 199 2.71 -2.00 3.46
CA THR A 199 2.78 -3.23 2.68
C THR A 199 2.89 -4.41 3.63
N MET A 200 2.11 -5.45 3.37
CA MET A 200 2.13 -6.70 4.13
C MET A 200 2.19 -7.88 3.17
N GLY A 201 3.14 -8.78 3.41
CA GLY A 201 3.28 -10.04 2.68
C GLY A 201 2.67 -11.18 3.46
N PHE A 202 2.04 -12.09 2.74
CA PHE A 202 1.43 -13.30 3.28
C PHE A 202 1.97 -14.53 2.57
N ASP A 203 2.14 -15.59 3.34
CA ASP A 203 2.54 -16.89 2.82
C ASP A 203 1.39 -17.57 2.07
N ASP A 204 1.73 -18.62 1.33
CA ASP A 204 0.81 -19.34 0.45
C ASP A 204 -0.39 -19.91 1.20
N SER A 205 -0.21 -20.36 2.44
CA SER A 205 -1.29 -20.93 3.27
C SER A 205 -2.41 -19.94 3.59
N VAL A 206 -2.14 -18.63 3.59
CA VAL A 206 -3.08 -17.61 4.06
C VAL A 206 -4.26 -17.44 3.12
N ILE A 207 -4.07 -17.63 1.82
CA ILE A 207 -5.15 -17.43 0.85
C ILE A 207 -6.28 -18.47 1.01
N GLY A 208 -5.98 -19.64 1.58
CA GLY A 208 -6.96 -20.67 1.92
C GLY A 208 -7.80 -20.36 3.16
N LEU A 209 -7.41 -19.35 3.96
CA LEU A 209 -8.14 -18.94 5.17
C LEU A 209 -9.31 -17.99 4.86
N PHE A 210 -9.41 -17.48 3.63
CA PHE A 210 -10.55 -16.67 3.21
C PHE A 210 -11.80 -17.55 3.08
N PRO A 211 -12.96 -17.09 3.58
CA PRO A 211 -14.20 -17.88 3.57
C PRO A 211 -14.65 -18.23 2.14
N GLU A 212 -14.35 -17.40 1.14
CA GLU A 212 -14.70 -17.66 -0.26
C GLU A 212 -13.82 -18.74 -0.90
N MET A 213 -12.58 -18.88 -0.43
CA MET A 213 -11.60 -19.83 -0.98
C MET A 213 -11.66 -21.19 -0.30
N GLU A 214 -12.07 -21.26 0.97
CA GLU A 214 -12.11 -22.50 1.75
C GLU A 214 -12.89 -23.62 1.03
N MET A 215 -14.02 -23.29 0.39
CA MET A 215 -14.84 -24.27 -0.33
C MET A 215 -14.25 -24.74 -1.66
N VAL A 216 -13.43 -23.91 -2.31
CA VAL A 216 -12.88 -24.19 -3.66
C VAL A 216 -11.40 -24.60 -3.56
N TYR A 217 -10.87 -24.73 -2.35
CA TYR A 217 -9.46 -24.95 -2.07
C TYR A 217 -8.88 -26.15 -2.82
N ASP A 218 -9.60 -27.27 -2.83
CA ASP A 218 -9.16 -28.53 -3.44
C ASP A 218 -9.10 -28.47 -4.98
N MET A 219 -9.76 -27.50 -5.61
CA MET A 219 -9.76 -27.33 -7.07
C MET A 219 -8.50 -26.62 -7.57
N PHE A 220 -7.73 -25.98 -6.69
CA PHE A 220 -6.55 -25.21 -7.06
C PHE A 220 -5.27 -26.06 -6.98
N PRO A 221 -4.54 -26.27 -8.09
CA PRO A 221 -3.35 -27.12 -8.10
C PRO A 221 -2.14 -26.47 -7.43
N LEU A 222 -2.08 -25.14 -7.40
CA LEU A 222 -1.03 -24.39 -6.72
C LEU A 222 -1.65 -23.19 -6.02
N ILE A 223 -1.33 -23.08 -4.74
CA ILE A 223 -1.74 -21.99 -3.88
C ILE A 223 -0.54 -21.08 -3.75
N THR A 224 -0.75 -19.79 -3.95
CA THR A 224 0.34 -18.81 -4.01
C THR A 224 0.10 -17.68 -3.02
N GLY A 225 1.15 -17.29 -2.33
CA GLY A 225 1.17 -16.17 -1.41
C GLY A 225 0.91 -14.86 -2.14
N PHE A 226 0.45 -13.89 -1.38
CA PHE A 226 0.05 -12.60 -1.90
C PHE A 226 0.60 -11.49 -1.03
N THR A 227 0.63 -10.29 -1.58
CA THR A 227 1.07 -9.10 -0.86
C THR A 227 -0.01 -8.05 -1.01
N VAL A 228 -0.38 -7.47 0.13
CA VAL A 228 -1.40 -6.42 0.22
C VAL A 228 -0.69 -5.10 0.46
N ASN A 229 -0.94 -4.13 -0.41
CA ASN A 229 -0.47 -2.77 -0.28
C ASN A 229 -1.67 -1.89 0.06
N ILE A 230 -1.62 -1.25 1.22
CA ILE A 230 -2.63 -0.32 1.70
C ILE A 230 -2.10 1.09 1.48
N ALA A 231 -2.71 1.80 0.54
CA ALA A 231 -2.43 3.20 0.28
C ALA A 231 -3.37 4.07 1.12
N THR A 232 -2.80 5.10 1.76
CA THR A 232 -3.59 6.03 2.58
C THR A 232 -3.37 7.47 2.09
N THR A 233 -4.21 8.40 2.56
CA THR A 233 -4.00 9.84 2.33
C THR A 233 -2.91 10.43 3.22
N ALA A 234 -2.41 9.68 4.21
CA ALA A 234 -1.42 10.16 5.15
C ALA A 234 -0.07 10.44 4.46
N VAL A 235 0.54 11.58 4.78
CA VAL A 235 1.87 11.95 4.23
C VAL A 235 3.01 11.29 5.00
N ARG A 236 2.75 10.81 6.22
CA ARG A 236 3.75 10.23 7.13
C ARG A 236 3.24 8.91 7.72
N ASN A 237 4.18 8.08 8.16
CA ASN A 237 3.85 6.77 8.74
C ASN A 237 3.05 6.84 10.05
N PRO A 238 3.33 7.74 11.02
CA PRO A 238 2.57 7.79 12.27
C PRO A 238 1.05 7.96 12.10
N PRO A 239 0.53 8.96 11.36
CA PRO A 239 -0.92 9.10 11.15
C PRO A 239 -1.53 7.92 10.39
N GLY A 240 -0.80 7.36 9.41
CA GLY A 240 -1.26 6.17 8.70
C GLY A 240 -1.30 4.92 9.60
N ARG A 241 -0.36 4.78 10.54
CA ARG A 241 -0.38 3.68 11.53
C ARG A 241 -1.55 3.81 12.49
N LEU A 242 -1.83 5.02 12.96
CA LEU A 242 -2.98 5.28 13.83
C LEU A 242 -4.30 4.91 13.12
N LEU A 243 -4.44 5.29 11.84
CA LEU A 243 -5.59 4.90 11.02
C LEU A 243 -5.73 3.37 10.94
N LEU A 244 -4.66 2.67 10.54
CA LEU A 244 -4.70 1.21 10.38
C LEU A 244 -4.94 0.50 11.72
N SER A 245 -4.38 1.01 12.81
CA SER A 245 -4.63 0.49 14.15
C SER A 245 -6.07 0.68 14.58
N GLY A 246 -6.69 1.82 14.24
CA GLY A 246 -8.11 2.07 14.47
C GLY A 246 -9.01 1.13 13.67
N LEU A 247 -8.58 0.73 12.46
CA LEU A 247 -9.26 -0.27 11.63
C LEU A 247 -9.00 -1.73 12.09
N GLY A 248 -8.33 -1.93 13.21
CA GLY A 248 -8.12 -3.25 13.82
C GLY A 248 -6.87 -4.01 13.35
N LEU A 249 -5.97 -3.39 12.59
CA LEU A 249 -4.70 -4.03 12.23
C LEU A 249 -3.73 -4.04 13.43
N PRO A 250 -3.23 -5.21 13.86
CA PRO A 250 -2.32 -5.29 14.99
C PRO A 250 -0.93 -4.81 14.60
N PHE A 251 -0.35 -3.92 15.42
CA PHE A 251 1.04 -3.50 15.31
C PHE A 251 1.87 -4.06 16.46
N LEU A 252 2.97 -4.70 16.11
CA LEU A 252 3.98 -5.18 17.05
C LEU A 252 4.81 -4.03 17.58
N HIS A 253 4.70 -3.81 18.89
CA HIS A 253 5.68 -3.03 19.63
C HIS A 253 6.99 -3.79 19.66
N ALA A 254 8.08 -3.15 19.26
CA ALA A 254 9.40 -3.74 19.44
C ALA A 254 9.62 -3.91 20.95
N ARG A 255 9.65 -5.16 21.42
CA ARG A 255 10.04 -5.46 22.81
C ARG A 255 11.47 -4.94 22.97
N LYS A 256 11.68 -3.98 23.88
CA LYS A 256 13.02 -3.53 24.25
C LYS A 256 13.74 -4.78 24.78
N PRO A 257 14.96 -5.12 24.29
CA PRO A 257 15.70 -6.24 24.86
C PRO A 257 15.90 -5.95 26.35
N GLU A 258 15.42 -6.83 27.21
CA GLU A 258 15.64 -6.79 28.65
C GLU A 258 17.13 -7.06 28.88
N SER A 259 17.94 -6.00 28.88
CA SER A 259 19.33 -6.08 29.28
C SER A 259 19.40 -6.31 30.79
N GLU A 260 19.71 -7.55 31.17
CA GLU A 260 20.44 -7.93 32.39
C GLU A 260 19.92 -7.37 33.72
N THR A 261 18.83 -7.93 34.22
CA THR A 261 18.40 -7.77 35.64
C THR A 261 18.84 -8.94 36.54
N HIS A 262 19.88 -9.68 36.16
CA HIS A 262 20.44 -10.78 36.97
C HIS A 262 21.90 -10.53 37.32
N MET A 263 22.15 -9.57 38.21
CA MET A 263 23.31 -9.57 39.10
C MET A 263 22.92 -8.91 40.43
N LEU A 264 22.34 -9.72 41.32
CA LEU A 264 22.42 -9.60 42.77
C LEU A 264 22.52 -11.01 43.36
#